data_AF-A0A0E3VLN2-F1
#
_entry.id   AF-A0A0E3VLN2-F1
#
_cell.length_a   1.000
_cell.length_b   1.000
_cell.length_c   1.000
_cell.angle_alpha   90.00
_cell.angle_beta   90.00
_cell.angle_gamma   90.00
#
_symmetry.space_group_name_H-M   'P 1'
#
loop_
_entity.id
_entity.type
_entity.pdbx_description
1 polymer ?
#
loop_
_entity_poly.entity_id
_entity_poly.type
_entity_poly.pdbx_seq_one_letter_code
_entity_poly.pdbx_strand_id
1 'polypeptide(L)' 'RQRYLYTDDAQETEAYLEIRADGTVVGAARRSPESVLELKALKPGVIQILGVKTSRFLCQG' A
#
# COMPACT_ATOMS: atom_id res chain seq x y z
N ARG A 1 -4.05 6.03 -10.26
CA ARG A 1 -2.61 6.42 -10.27
C ARG A 1 -1.82 5.36 -9.52
N GLN A 2 -0.64 4.95 -10.00
CA GLN A 2 0.24 4.02 -9.27
C GLN A 2 1.23 4.79 -8.40
N ARG A 3 1.35 4.41 -7.13
CA ARG A 3 2.22 5.04 -6.13
C ARG A 3 2.77 4.00 -5.16
N TYR A 4 3.85 4.38 -4.50
CA TYR A 4 4.28 3.75 -3.26
C TYR A 4 3.71 4.57 -2.10
N LEU A 5 3.10 3.94 -1.11
CA LEU A 5 2.73 4.60 0.13
C LEU A 5 3.89 4.44 1.12
N TYR A 6 4.44 5.56 1.54
CA TYR A 6 5.57 5.65 2.46
C TYR A 6 5.10 6.29 3.77
N THR A 7 5.62 5.80 4.88
CA THR A 7 5.51 6.42 6.19
C THR A 7 6.84 6.27 6.92
N ASP A 8 7.11 7.18 7.83
CA ASP A 8 8.10 7.04 8.88
C ASP A 8 7.45 7.20 10.25
N ASP A 9 8.22 6.96 11.30
CA ASP A 9 7.85 7.29 12.67
C ASP A 9 8.94 8.14 13.33
N ALA A 10 8.66 8.59 14.56
CA ALA A 10 9.60 9.38 15.35
C ALA A 10 10.85 8.58 15.80
N GLN A 11 10.89 7.28 15.53
CA GLN A 11 12.02 6.38 15.78
C GLN A 11 12.84 6.12 14.52
N GLU A 12 12.64 6.90 13.45
CA GLU A 12 13.33 6.78 12.16
C GLU A 12 13.05 5.45 11.44
N THR A 13 11.93 4.79 11.76
CA THR A 13 11.51 3.57 11.05
C THR A 13 10.84 3.96 9.73
N GLU A 14 11.59 3.86 8.63
CA GLU A 14 11.04 4.04 7.28
C GLU A 14 10.30 2.78 6.80
N ALA A 15 9.09 2.96 6.27
CA ALA A 15 8.27 1.86 5.76
C ALA A 15 7.50 2.21 4.49
N TYR A 16 7.58 1.31 3.51
CA TYR A 16 6.67 1.24 2.37
C TYR A 16 5.58 0.20 2.65
N LEU A 17 4.32 0.53 2.40
CA LEU A 17 3.21 -0.40 2.58
C LEU A 17 3.26 -1.50 1.50
N GLU A 18 3.36 -2.76 1.93
CA GLU A 18 3.27 -3.95 1.08
C GLU A 18 1.96 -4.70 1.32
N ILE A 19 1.30 -5.13 0.24
CA ILE A 19 0.20 -6.09 0.28
C ILE A 19 0.70 -7.39 -0.30
N ARG A 20 0.86 -8.41 0.54
CA ARG A 20 1.43 -9.71 0.16
C ARG A 20 0.39 -10.66 -0.42
N ALA A 21 0.87 -11.69 -1.11
CA ALA A 21 0.02 -12.64 -1.82
C ALA A 21 -0.90 -13.46 -0.88
N ASP A 22 -0.49 -13.65 0.37
CA ASP A 22 -1.27 -14.30 1.43
C ASP A 22 -2.33 -13.37 2.06
N GLY A 23 -2.35 -12.09 1.69
CA GLY A 23 -3.27 -11.09 2.24
C GLY A 23 -2.73 -10.35 3.46
N THR A 24 -1.53 -10.67 3.95
CA THR A 24 -0.88 -9.88 5.00
C THR A 24 -0.48 -8.51 4.48
N VAL A 25 -0.54 -7.51 5.36
CA VAL A 25 -0.16 -6.13 5.09
C VAL A 25 0.98 -5.77 6.03
N VAL A 26 2.11 -5.34 5.50
CA VAL A 26 3.33 -5.06 6.28
C VAL A 26 4.02 -3.78 5.82
N GLY A 27 4.89 -3.23 6.67
CA GLY A 27 5.86 -2.21 6.28
C GLY A 27 7.16 -2.85 5.80
N ALA A 28 7.73 -2.35 4.69
CA ALA A 28 9.02 -2.78 4.16
C ALA A 28 10.01 -1.61 4.05
N ALA A 29 11.26 -1.83 4.43
CA ALA A 29 12.31 -0.81 4.39
C ALA A 29 12.70 -0.37 2.96
N ARG A 30 12.26 -1.10 1.93
CA ARG A 30 12.57 -0.82 0.52
C ARG A 30 11.34 -1.00 -0.35
N ARG A 31 11.33 -0.31 -1.49
CA ARG A 31 10.32 -0.51 -2.53
C ARG A 31 10.46 -1.91 -3.14
N SER A 32 9.32 -2.46 -3.53
CA SER A 32 9.14 -3.81 -4.05
C SER A 32 7.94 -3.84 -5.00
N PRO A 33 7.77 -4.88 -5.82
CA PRO A 33 6.55 -5.07 -6.61
C PRO A 33 5.27 -5.10 -5.75
N GLU A 34 5.35 -5.66 -4.55
CA GLU A 34 4.26 -5.80 -3.58
C GLU A 34 3.85 -4.47 -2.93
N SER A 35 4.71 -3.44 -3.02
CA SER A 35 4.42 -2.08 -2.53
C SER A 35 3.93 -1.12 -3.61
N VAL A 36 3.73 -1.59 -4.86
CA VAL A 36 3.09 -0.80 -5.91
C VAL A 36 1.57 -0.84 -5.72
N LEU A 37 0.99 0.31 -5.42
CA LEU A 37 -0.43 0.46 -5.14
C LEU A 37 -1.12 1.34 -6.17
N GLU A 38 -2.25 0.89 -6.69
CA GLU A 38 -3.16 1.71 -7.47
C GLU A 38 -4.16 2.42 -6.56
N LEU A 39 -4.12 3.76 -6.62
CA LEU A 39 -5.09 4.65 -6.00
C LEU A 39 -6.13 5.05 -7.06
N LYS A 40 -7.37 4.62 -6.87
CA LYS A 40 -8.50 4.93 -7.76
C LYS A 40 -9.59 5.66 -6.98
N ALA A 41 -9.95 6.85 -7.46
CA ALA A 41 -11.04 7.62 -6.88
C ALA A 41 -12.38 6.97 -7.24
N LEU A 42 -13.25 6.81 -6.24
CA LEU A 42 -14.62 6.32 -6.43
C LEU A 42 -15.63 7.48 -6.51
N LYS A 43 -15.42 8.49 -5.66
CA LYS A 43 -16.17 9.75 -5.60
C LYS A 43 -15.27 10.81 -4.94
N PRO A 44 -15.63 12.11 -4.97
CA PRO A 44 -14.83 13.13 -4.31
C PRO A 44 -14.51 12.77 -2.86
N GLY A 45 -13.23 12.85 -2.49
CA GLY A 45 -12.73 12.51 -1.15
C GLY A 45 -12.64 11.01 -0.83
N VAL A 46 -13.05 10.10 -1.73
CA VAL A 46 -13.05 8.65 -1.47
C VAL A 46 -12.21 7.92 -2.52
N ILE A 47 -11.25 7.13 -2.03
CA ILE A 47 -10.37 6.29 -2.83
C ILE A 47 -10.48 4.82 -2.44
N GLN A 48 -10.27 3.93 -3.40
CA GLN A 48 -9.88 2.55 -3.15
C GLN A 48 -8.37 2.40 -3.39
N ILE A 49 -7.77 1.42 -2.70
CA ILE A 49 -6.34 1.09 -2.82
C ILE A 49 -6.22 -0.38 -3.22
N LEU A 50 -5.57 -0.65 -4.35
CA LEU A 50 -5.36 -1.99 -4.90
C LEU A 50 -3.86 -2.29 -4.99
N GLY A 51 -3.41 -3.42 -4.45
CA GLY A 51 -2.06 -3.94 -4.69
C GLY A 51 -1.93 -4.45 -6.11
N VAL A 52 -1.07 -3.80 -6.92
CA VAL A 52 -0.96 -4.11 -8.37
C VAL A 52 -0.46 -5.54 -8.58
N LYS A 53 0.60 -5.93 -7.86
CA LYS A 53 1.21 -7.27 -7.99
C LYS A 53 0.28 -8.38 -7.49
N THR A 54 -0.50 -8.13 -6.45
CA THR A 54 -1.30 -9.15 -5.77
C THR A 54 -2.77 -9.16 -6.16
N SER A 55 -3.24 -8.13 -6.87
CA SER A 55 -4.66 -7.92 -7.20
C SER A 55 -5.57 -7.99 -5.96
N ARG A 56 -5.09 -7.47 -4.83
CA ARG A 56 -5.80 -7.44 -3.54
C ARG A 56 -6.12 -6.02 -3.12
N PHE A 57 -7.33 -5.80 -2.61
CA PHE A 57 -7.70 -4.52 -2.00
C PHE A 57 -7.17 -4.40 -0.58
N LEU A 58 -6.74 -3.20 -0.21
CA LEU A 58 -6.48 -2.85 1.19
C LEU A 58 -7.80 -2.47 1.86
N CYS A 59 -8.17 -3.21 2.90
CA CYS A 59 -9.39 -2.98 3.68
C CYS A 59 -9.03 -2.91 5.18
N GLN A 60 -9.81 -2.15 5.95
CA GLN A 60 -9.74 -2.14 7.41
C GLN A 60 -10.80 -3.10 7.97
N GLY A 61 -10.40 -4.01 8.84
CA GLY A 61 -11.28 -4.89 9.60
C GLY A 61 -11.77 -4.28 10.89
#